data_AF-A0A3M1EEH0-F1
#
_entry.id   AF-A0A3M1EEH0-F1
#
_cell.length_a   1.000
_cell.length_b   1.000
_cell.length_c   1.000
_cell.angle_alpha   90.00
_cell.angle_beta   90.00
_cell.angle_gamma   90.00
#
_symmetry.space_group_name_H-M   'P 1'
#
loop_
_entity.id
_entity.type
_entity.pdbx_description
1 polymer ?
#
loop_
_entity_poly.entity_id
_entity_poly.type
_entity_poly.pdbx_seq_one_letter_code
_entity_poly.pdbx_strand_id
1 'polypeptide(L)' 'MAFISVNLGVINLVPIPILDGGHLLLFGIEGIKGRQLSPRTREIALQIGFLFLVVLMVFVFYNDITRFWGDITDFFRE' A
#
# COMPACT_ATOMS: atom_id res chain seq x y z
N MET A 1 -21.58 3.50 -10.31
CA MET A 1 -21.33 3.08 -8.92
C MET A 1 -20.57 1.77 -8.82
N ALA A 2 -21.00 0.67 -9.47
CA ALA A 2 -20.31 -0.63 -9.40
C ALA A 2 -18.83 -0.61 -9.81
N PHE A 3 -18.45 0.15 -10.84
CA PHE A 3 -17.06 0.23 -11.32
C PHE A 3 -16.08 0.76 -10.25
N ILE A 4 -16.45 1.83 -9.55
CA ILE A 4 -15.61 2.42 -8.49
C ILE A 4 -15.46 1.42 -7.34
N SER A 5 -16.57 0.79 -6.93
CA SER A 5 -16.56 -0.21 -5.86
C SER A 5 -15.69 -1.42 -6.18
N VAL A 6 -15.72 -1.92 -7.43
CA VAL A 6 -14.87 -3.03 -7.86
C VAL A 6 -13.40 -2.61 -7.84
N ASN A 7 -13.06 -1.42 -8.34
CA ASN A 7 -11.69 -0.93 -8.35
C ASN A 7 -11.14 -0.76 -6.92
N LEU A 8 -11.95 -0.18 -6.03
CA LEU A 8 -11.61 -0.02 -4.62
C LEU A 8 -11.46 -1.38 -3.91
N GLY A 9 -12.33 -2.35 -4.24
CA GLY A 9 -12.25 -3.71 -3.71
C GLY A 9 -10.95 -4.40 -4.15
N VAL A 10 -10.57 -4.29 -5.42
CA VAL A 10 -9.32 -4.86 -5.93
C VAL A 10 -8.09 -4.26 -5.23
N ILE A 11 -8.04 -2.94 -5.05
CA ILE A 11 -6.94 -2.26 -4.35
C ILE A 11 -6.89 -2.66 -2.86
N ASN A 12 -8.04 -2.78 -2.19
CA ASN A 12 -8.08 -3.18 -0.79
C ASN A 12 -7.66 -4.64 -0.56
N LEU A 13 -7.79 -5.53 -1.55
CA LEU A 13 -7.34 -6.92 -1.45
C LEU A 13 -5.83 -7.10 -1.66
N VAL A 14 -5.10 -6.04 -2.03
CA VAL A 14 -3.65 -6.11 -2.20
C VAL A 14 -2.99 -6.43 -0.85
N PRO A 15 -1.95 -7.28 -0.84
CA PRO A 15 -1.24 -7.73 0.36
C PRO A 15 -0.39 -6.65 1.05
N ILE A 16 -0.96 -5.48 1.33
CA ILE A 16 -0.29 -4.37 2.01
C ILE A 16 -0.83 -4.29 3.44
N PRO A 17 0.03 -4.32 4.48
CA PRO A 17 -0.43 -4.18 5.85
C PRO A 17 -1.05 -2.79 6.04
N ILE A 18 -2.19 -2.71 6.76
CA ILE A 18 -3.15 -1.58 6.90
C ILE A 18 -4.36 -1.67 5.96
N LEU A 19 -4.22 -2.28 4.79
CA LEU A 19 -5.36 -2.58 3.90
C LEU A 19 -6.03 -3.91 4.31
N ASP A 20 -7.30 -4.09 3.93
CA ASP A 20 -8.09 -5.28 4.27
C ASP A 20 -7.42 -6.58 3.78
N GLY A 21 -6.73 -6.54 2.64
CA GLY A 21 -5.94 -7.62 2.06
C GLY A 21 -4.72 -8.01 2.89
N GLY A 22 -4.13 -7.06 3.61
CA GLY A 22 -3.06 -7.33 4.58
C GLY A 22 -3.57 -8.15 5.77
N HIS A 23 -4.80 -7.89 6.23
CA HIS A 23 -5.44 -8.70 7.26
C HIS A 23 -5.78 -10.11 6.76
N LEU A 24 -6.31 -10.22 5.54
CA LEU A 24 -6.56 -11.52 4.90
C LEU A 24 -5.28 -12.35 4.78
N LEU A 25 -4.15 -11.74 4.44
CA LEU A 25 -2.85 -12.42 4.44
C LEU A 25 -2.46 -12.94 5.82
N LEU A 26 -2.60 -12.12 6.86
CA LEU A 26 -2.29 -12.53 8.23
C LEU A 26 -3.17 -13.69 8.68
N PHE A 27 -4.47 -13.66 8.36
CA PHE A 27 -5.39 -14.76 8.62
C PHE A 27 -5.06 -16.02 7.80
N GLY A 28 -4.61 -15.87 6.55
CA GLY A 28 -4.10 -16.98 5.75
C GLY A 28 -2.88 -17.64 6.41
N ILE A 29 -1.94 -16.82 6.91
CA ILE A 29 -0.77 -17.30 7.66
C ILE A 29 -1.22 -18.00 8.96
N GLU A 30 -2.19 -17.46 9.69
CA GLU A 30 -2.75 -18.10 10.88
C GLU A 30 -3.42 -19.44 10.58
N GLY A 31 -4.17 -19.51 9.47
CA GLY A 31 -4.81 -20.73 8.99
C GLY A 31 -3.80 -21.83 8.65
N ILE A 32 -2.70 -21.47 8.00
CA ILE A 32 -1.60 -22.41 7.70
C ILE A 32 -0.85 -22.80 8.99
N LYS A 33 -0.61 -21.84 9.89
CA LYS A 33 0.13 -22.04 11.14
C LYS A 33 -0.70 -22.77 12.21
N GLY A 34 -2.01 -22.83 12.05
CA GLY A 34 -2.97 -23.43 12.99
C GLY A 34 -3.06 -22.72 14.35
N ARG A 35 -2.45 -21.54 14.49
CA ARG A 35 -2.44 -20.76 15.74
C ARG A 35 -2.46 -19.27 15.43
N GLN A 36 -3.17 -18.51 16.28
CA GLN A 36 -3.27 -17.07 16.18
C GLN A 36 -1.88 -16.42 16.30
N LEU A 37 -1.63 -15.35 15.55
CA LEU A 37 -0.42 -14.56 15.69
C LEU A 37 -0.46 -13.82 17.03
N SER A 38 0.70 -13.72 17.67
CA SER A 38 0.78 -12.96 18.91
C SER A 38 0.45 -11.48 18.66
N PRO A 39 -0.15 -10.76 19.61
CA PRO A 39 -0.44 -9.33 19.47
C PRO A 39 0.79 -8.52 19.04
N ARG A 40 1.97 -8.88 19.58
CA ARG A 40 3.27 -8.28 19.23
C ARG A 40 3.66 -8.51 17.77
N THR A 41 3.41 -9.69 17.23
CA THR A 41 3.68 -9.98 15.81
C THR A 41 2.78 -9.16 14.89
N ARG A 42 1.51 -9.00 15.25
CA ARG A 42 0.54 -8.20 14.49
C ARG A 42 0.91 -6.72 14.51
N GLU A 43 1.32 -6.20 15.66
CA GLU A 43 1.77 -4.82 15.82
C GLU A 43 3.03 -4.52 15.00
N ILE A 44 4.02 -5.42 15.03
CA ILE A 44 5.23 -5.29 14.20
C ILE A 44 4.88 -5.33 12.71
N ALA A 45 4.00 -6.25 12.28
CA ALA A 45 3.57 -6.32 10.88
C ALA A 45 2.88 -5.03 10.41
N LEU A 46 2.03 -4.44 11.27
CA LEU A 46 1.39 -3.16 11.00
C LEU A 46 2.39 -2.01 10.91
N GLN A 47 3.35 -1.92 11.84
CA GLN A 47 4.40 -0.90 11.82
C GLN A 47 5.28 -1.00 10.58
N ILE A 48 5.67 -2.22 10.19
CA ILE A 48 6.46 -2.46 8.97
C ILE A 48 5.67 -2.05 7.73
N GLY A 49 4.39 -2.43 7.63
CA GLY A 49 3.56 -2.02 6.50
C GLY A 49 3.32 -0.52 6.44
N PHE A 50 3.13 0.12 7.60
CA PHE A 50 3.00 1.57 7.68
C PHE A 50 4.27 2.26 7.16
N LEU A 51 5.44 1.84 7.64
CA LEU A 51 6.70 2.40 7.20
C LEU A 51 6.91 2.18 5.70
N PHE A 52 6.62 0.99 5.20
CA PHE A 52 6.69 0.68 3.77
C PHE A 52 5.78 1.59 2.94
N LEU A 53 4.53 1.80 3.37
CA LEU A 53 3.60 2.72 2.72
C LEU A 53 4.11 4.16 2.70
N VAL A 54 4.63 4.66 3.82
CA VAL A 54 5.19 6.02 3.89
C VAL A 54 6.38 6.17 2.94
N VAL A 55 7.29 5.19 2.93
CA VAL A 55 8.44 5.20 2.02
C VAL A 55 7.98 5.20 0.56
N LEU A 56 7.03 4.33 0.21
CA LEU A 56 6.48 4.27 -1.14
C LEU A 56 5.80 5.58 -1.54
N MET A 57 5.03 6.18 -0.62
CA MET A 57 4.38 7.47 -0.84
C MET A 57 5.41 8.57 -1.13
N VAL A 58 6.48 8.66 -0.32
CA VAL A 58 7.55 9.64 -0.55
C VAL A 58 8.27 9.38 -1.87
N PHE A 59 8.55 8.12 -2.19
CA PHE A 59 9.20 7.73 -3.43
C PHE A 59 8.39 8.12 -4.66
N VAL A 60 7.09 7.77 -4.69
CA VAL A 60 6.18 8.12 -5.78
C VAL A 60 6.02 9.63 -5.88
N PHE A 61 5.82 10.30 -4.75
CA PHE A 61 5.68 11.76 -4.72
C PHE A 61 6.92 12.48 -5.25
N TYR A 62 8.12 12.01 -4.90
CA TYR A 62 9.37 12.53 -5.45
C TYR A 62 9.48 12.30 -6.96
N ASN A 63 9.09 11.12 -7.45
CA ASN A 63 9.07 10.81 -8.87
C ASN A 63 8.10 11.74 -9.62
N ASP A 64 6.89 11.90 -9.10
CA ASP A 64 5.85 12.76 -9.68
C ASP A 64 6.30 14.22 -9.75
N ILE A 65 6.91 14.77 -8.69
CA ILE A 65 7.45 16.13 -8.69
C ILE A 65 8.53 16.28 -9.75
N THR A 66 9.47 15.34 -9.82
CA THR A 66 10.62 15.42 -10.73
C THR A 66 10.14 15.38 -12.18
N ARG A 67 9.18 14.50 -12.48
CA ARG A 67 8.55 14.40 -13.79
C ARG A 67 7.76 15.66 -14.15
N PHE A 68 6.91 16.12 -13.25
CA PHE A 68 6.10 17.32 -13.45
C PHE A 68 6.96 18.57 -13.70
N TRP A 69 8.10 18.68 -13.02
CA TRP A 69 9.05 19.77 -13.26
C TRP A 69 9.63 19.73 -14.66
N GLY A 70 10.01 18.54 -15.17
CA GLY A 70 10.45 18.35 -16.55
C GLY A 70 9.39 18.76 -17.58
N ASP A 71 8.17 18.25 -17.40
CA ASP A 71 7.03 18.56 -18.27
C ASP A 71 6.73 20.07 -18.32
N ILE A 72 6.81 20.77 -17.17
CA ILE A 72 6.67 22.24 -17.11
C ILE A 72 7.78 22.94 -17.87
N THR A 73 9.04 22.54 -17.66
CA THR A 73 10.17 23.23 -18.30
C THR A 73 10.14 23.11 -19.81
N ASP A 74 9.63 21.99 -20.34
CA ASP A 74 9.48 21.78 -21.78
C ASP A 74 8.35 22.63 -22.37
N PHE A 75 7.22 22.78 -21.67
CA PHE A 75 6.10 23.64 -22.10
C PHE A 75 6.48 25.12 -22.30
N PHE A 76 7.35 25.67 -21.44
CA PHE A 76 7.82 27.06 -21.57
C PHE A 76 8.94 27.25 -22.61
N ARG A 77 9.46 26.15 -23.16
CA ARG A 77 10.56 26.17 -24.13
C ARG A 77 10.10 26.19 -25.59
N GLU A 78 8.80 25.93 -25.83
CA GLU A 78 8.08 26.10 -27.11
C GLU A 78 7.46 27.50 -27.23
#